data_AF-A0A960CL41-F1
#
_entry.id   AF-A0A960CL41-F1
#
_cell.length_a   1.000
_cell.length_b   1.000
_cell.length_c   1.000
_cell.angle_alpha   90.00
_cell.angle_beta   90.00
_cell.angle_gamma   90.00
#
_symmetry.space_group_name_H-M   'P 1'
#
loop_
_entity.id
_entity.type
_entity.pdbx_description
1 polymer ?
#
loop_
_entity_poly.entity_id
_entity_poly.type
_entity_poly.pdbx_seq_one_letter_code
_entity_poly.pdbx_strand_id
1 'polypeptide(L)'
;MTQPRTPAKVPSDLPALAAAFLLVIGFTFSDDVVEFLLDVTGHPHSAARGWLVFALDLLLVLGTAALKWAISGGGDLPSFLRRLCTGMWGVGAVLVVGGHLVMIATEKQRAGLGDTATVWVNLAASAVFVAALTLLLLSALGGGTASRSWVVPFVFGSLVVQVTTVLWYPVLDVDRGCANDISSAYFSDMANILPIILLTLALEMNYVRRSAGNADPGRRVAPVFIVIIMCIAEALAFSMLVKADAPRCGLAAVWHEYISFVVTAQAMAIGLATLVWLLLVVDSPAGD
;
A
#
# COMPACT_ATOMS: atom_id res chain seq x y z
N MET A 1 -6.75 -44.74 -27.85
CA MET A 1 -5.62 -43.80 -27.79
C MET A 1 -6.10 -42.54 -27.09
N THR A 2 -5.84 -42.41 -25.80
CA THR A 2 -6.13 -41.19 -25.01
C THR A 2 -5.04 -40.16 -25.30
N GLN A 3 -5.41 -39.00 -25.87
CA GLN A 3 -4.48 -37.88 -26.00
C GLN A 3 -3.90 -37.54 -24.61
N PRO A 4 -2.58 -37.34 -24.48
CA PRO A 4 -2.00 -36.80 -23.26
C PRO A 4 -2.56 -35.39 -23.05
N ARG A 5 -3.29 -35.18 -21.95
CA ARG A 5 -3.66 -33.83 -21.50
C ARG A 5 -2.36 -33.07 -21.31
N THR A 6 -2.14 -32.03 -22.13
CA THR A 6 -1.12 -31.04 -21.86
C THR A 6 -1.37 -30.50 -20.45
N PRO A 7 -0.34 -30.46 -19.56
CA PRO A 7 -0.53 -29.86 -18.25
C PRO A 7 -0.98 -28.42 -18.47
N ALA A 8 -2.15 -28.08 -17.94
CA ALA A 8 -2.64 -26.71 -17.95
C ALA A 8 -1.54 -25.84 -17.33
N LYS A 9 -1.05 -24.84 -18.08
CA LYS A 9 -0.13 -23.84 -17.53
C LYS A 9 -0.81 -23.22 -16.32
N VAL A 10 -0.26 -23.45 -15.13
CA VAL A 10 -0.68 -22.72 -13.93
C VAL A 10 -0.46 -21.24 -14.25
N PRO A 11 -1.51 -20.40 -14.24
CA PRO A 11 -1.35 -18.98 -14.48
C PRO A 11 -0.36 -18.41 -13.46
N SER A 12 0.62 -17.64 -13.93
CA SER A 12 1.55 -16.96 -13.03
C SER A 12 0.78 -15.89 -12.24
N ASP A 13 0.83 -15.96 -10.91
CA ASP A 13 0.25 -14.94 -10.02
C ASP A 13 1.12 -13.67 -9.93
N LEU A 14 2.28 -13.64 -10.60
CA LEU A 14 3.23 -12.52 -10.56
C LEU A 14 2.61 -11.18 -10.99
N PRO A 15 1.81 -11.07 -12.07
CA PRO A 15 1.20 -9.80 -12.44
C PRO A 15 0.19 -9.30 -11.39
N ALA A 16 -0.53 -10.22 -10.74
CA ALA A 16 -1.46 -9.89 -9.67
C ALA A 16 -0.73 -9.44 -8.40
N LEU A 17 0.38 -10.10 -8.05
CA LEU A 17 1.24 -9.70 -6.94
C LEU A 17 1.86 -8.32 -7.20
N ALA A 18 2.40 -8.10 -8.41
CA ALA A 18 2.95 -6.81 -8.81
C ALA A 18 1.88 -5.69 -8.76
N ALA A 19 0.65 -5.98 -9.18
CA ALA A 19 -0.44 -5.02 -9.10
C ALA A 19 -0.78 -4.68 -7.64
N ALA A 20 -0.78 -5.67 -6.73
CA ALA A 20 -0.96 -5.43 -5.30
C ALA A 20 0.15 -4.52 -4.74
N PHE A 21 1.43 -4.75 -5.10
CA PHE A 21 2.53 -3.88 -4.68
C PHE A 21 2.42 -2.46 -5.24
N LEU A 22 2.17 -2.30 -6.54
CA LEU A 22 2.01 -0.96 -7.11
C LEU A 22 0.83 -0.21 -6.47
N LEU A 23 -0.27 -0.91 -6.19
CA LEU A 23 -1.45 -0.33 -5.56
C LEU A 23 -1.21 0.02 -4.09
N VAL A 24 -0.75 -0.91 -3.26
CA VAL A 24 -0.68 -0.73 -1.81
C VAL A 24 0.58 0.01 -1.37
N ILE A 25 1.70 -0.16 -2.06
CA ILE A 25 3.00 0.46 -1.72
C ILE A 25 3.27 1.61 -2.68
N GLY A 26 3.25 1.36 -3.99
CA GLY A 26 3.63 2.34 -5.01
C GLY A 26 2.84 3.65 -4.90
N PHE A 27 1.50 3.56 -4.85
CA PHE A 27 0.67 4.75 -4.69
C PHE A 27 0.73 5.34 -3.28
N THR A 28 0.85 4.52 -2.25
CA THR A 28 0.84 5.02 -0.85
C THR A 28 2.08 5.87 -0.56
N PHE A 29 3.23 5.49 -1.10
CA PHE A 29 4.51 6.19 -0.89
C PHE A 29 4.95 7.01 -2.12
N SER A 30 4.04 7.36 -3.04
CA SER A 30 4.44 8.07 -4.27
C SER A 30 4.98 9.47 -3.97
N ASP A 31 4.36 10.19 -3.03
CA ASP A 31 4.85 11.49 -2.57
C ASP A 31 6.21 11.38 -1.87
N ASP A 32 6.35 10.41 -0.95
CA ASP A 32 7.59 10.16 -0.20
C ASP A 32 8.76 9.82 -1.13
N VAL A 33 8.53 9.02 -2.17
CA VAL A 33 9.57 8.67 -3.16
C VAL A 33 10.05 9.91 -3.91
N VAL A 34 9.14 10.80 -4.31
CA VAL A 34 9.52 12.03 -5.02
C VAL A 34 10.23 12.99 -4.07
N GLU A 35 9.75 13.13 -2.84
CA GLU A 35 10.38 13.96 -1.81
C GLU A 35 11.81 13.48 -1.51
N PHE A 36 11.98 12.18 -1.27
CA PHE A 36 13.30 11.57 -1.07
C PHE A 36 14.25 11.83 -2.25
N LEU A 37 13.77 11.66 -3.48
CA LEU A 37 14.59 11.91 -4.68
C LEU A 37 14.98 13.39 -4.81
N LEU A 38 14.08 14.31 -4.49
CA LEU A 38 14.36 15.74 -4.49
C LEU A 38 15.38 16.10 -3.41
N ASP A 39 15.25 15.54 -2.21
CA ASP A 39 16.21 15.77 -1.13
C ASP A 39 17.61 15.26 -1.49
N VAL A 40 17.70 14.02 -1.98
CA VAL A 40 18.98 13.39 -2.37
C VAL A 40 19.65 14.14 -3.52
N THR A 41 18.86 14.71 -4.43
CA THR A 41 19.38 15.51 -5.55
C THR A 41 19.62 16.98 -5.20
N GLY A 42 19.37 17.40 -3.96
CA GLY A 42 19.62 18.77 -3.49
C GLY A 42 18.55 19.80 -3.90
N HIS A 43 17.34 19.37 -4.24
CA HIS A 43 16.20 20.21 -4.62
C HIS A 43 14.98 20.08 -3.68
N PRO A 44 15.14 20.13 -2.34
CA PRO A 44 14.06 19.86 -1.37
C PRO A 44 12.83 20.76 -1.52
N HIS A 45 13.02 22.02 -1.96
CA HIS A 45 11.96 23.02 -2.10
C HIS A 45 11.54 23.23 -3.57
N SER A 46 11.64 22.20 -4.40
CA SER A 46 11.29 22.31 -5.82
C SER A 46 9.80 22.60 -6.02
N ALA A 47 9.49 23.71 -6.69
CA ALA A 47 8.13 24.04 -7.13
C ALA A 47 7.55 22.99 -8.12
N ALA A 48 8.38 22.09 -8.63
CA ALA A 48 7.95 20.99 -9.50
C ALA A 48 7.51 19.74 -8.72
N ARG A 49 7.65 19.66 -7.39
CA ARG A 49 7.32 18.46 -6.58
C ARG A 49 5.95 17.91 -6.91
N GLY A 50 4.89 18.73 -6.79
CA GLY A 50 3.52 18.28 -7.05
C GLY A 50 3.34 17.71 -8.46
N TRP A 51 3.97 18.31 -9.47
CA TRP A 51 3.93 17.81 -10.85
C TRP A 51 4.70 16.50 -11.04
N LEU A 52 5.79 16.29 -10.31
CA LEU A 52 6.55 15.04 -10.33
C LEU A 52 5.76 13.90 -9.68
N VAL A 53 5.10 14.15 -8.54
CA VAL A 53 4.23 13.16 -7.90
C VAL A 53 3.05 12.83 -8.80
N PHE A 54 2.42 13.85 -9.40
CA PHE A 54 1.36 13.63 -10.39
C PHE A 54 1.81 12.76 -11.56
N ALA A 55 3.01 12.99 -12.10
CA ALA A 55 3.57 12.17 -13.17
C ALA A 55 3.80 10.72 -12.71
N LEU A 56 4.30 10.52 -11.50
CA LEU A 56 4.48 9.19 -10.91
C LEU A 56 3.13 8.48 -10.70
N ASP A 57 2.12 9.17 -10.15
CA ASP A 57 0.77 8.63 -9.97
C ASP A 57 0.15 8.22 -11.31
N LEU A 58 0.34 9.02 -12.37
CA LEU A 58 -0.12 8.68 -13.71
C LEU A 58 0.58 7.42 -14.24
N LEU A 59 1.89 7.28 -14.01
CA LEU A 59 2.64 6.08 -14.38
C LEU A 59 2.15 4.85 -13.60
N LEU A 60 1.85 4.99 -12.31
CA LEU A 60 1.29 3.92 -11.48
C LEU A 60 -0.12 3.52 -11.94
N VAL A 61 -0.97 4.48 -12.33
CA VAL A 61 -2.29 4.21 -12.91
C VAL A 61 -2.13 3.41 -14.22
N LEU A 62 -1.26 3.86 -15.12
CA LEU A 62 -1.02 3.17 -16.39
C LEU A 62 -0.39 1.78 -16.18
N GLY A 63 0.56 1.66 -15.26
CA GLY A 63 1.19 0.38 -14.90
C GLY A 63 0.18 -0.62 -14.35
N THR A 64 -0.72 -0.20 -13.46
CA THR A 64 -1.77 -1.07 -12.91
C THR A 64 -2.83 -1.43 -13.94
N ALA A 65 -3.15 -0.55 -14.90
CA ALA A 65 -3.98 -0.88 -16.05
C ALA A 65 -3.35 -1.99 -16.92
N ALA A 66 -2.05 -1.86 -17.21
CA ALA A 66 -1.31 -2.84 -17.99
C ALA A 66 -1.25 -4.21 -17.29
N LEU A 67 -1.02 -4.22 -15.98
CA LEU A 67 -1.06 -5.45 -15.18
C LEU A 67 -2.45 -6.07 -15.15
N LYS A 68 -3.51 -5.26 -15.02
CA LYS A 68 -4.90 -5.76 -15.11
C LYS A 68 -5.20 -6.42 -16.46
N TRP A 69 -4.71 -5.85 -17.56
CA TRP A 69 -4.83 -6.46 -18.89
C TRP A 69 -4.11 -7.81 -18.97
N ALA A 70 -2.89 -7.88 -18.42
CA ALA A 70 -2.12 -9.13 -18.34
C ALA A 70 -2.83 -10.20 -17.49
N ILE A 71 -3.40 -9.82 -16.33
CA ILE A 71 -4.19 -10.71 -15.46
C ILE A 71 -5.43 -11.23 -16.19
N SER A 72 -6.03 -10.40 -17.05
CA SER A 72 -7.22 -10.76 -17.84
C SER A 72 -6.92 -11.66 -19.04
N GLY A 73 -5.66 -12.05 -19.26
CA GLY A 73 -5.25 -12.98 -20.31
C GLY A 73 -4.99 -12.36 -21.68
N GLY A 74 -4.88 -11.02 -21.79
CA GLY A 74 -4.43 -10.36 -23.02
C GLY A 74 -5.37 -10.57 -24.22
N GLY A 75 -6.56 -9.96 -24.17
CA GLY A 75 -7.58 -10.01 -25.23
C GLY A 75 -7.71 -8.73 -26.06
N ASP A 76 -8.90 -8.50 -26.62
CA ASP A 76 -9.23 -7.32 -27.43
C ASP A 76 -9.03 -6.00 -26.67
N LEU A 77 -8.02 -5.23 -27.09
CA LEU A 77 -7.59 -4.01 -26.41
C LEU A 77 -8.67 -2.90 -26.43
N PRO A 78 -9.34 -2.58 -27.56
CA PRO A 78 -10.43 -1.60 -27.57
C PRO A 78 -11.56 -1.93 -26.59
N SER A 79 -12.03 -3.18 -26.56
CA SER A 79 -13.07 -3.60 -25.62
C SER A 79 -12.60 -3.54 -24.17
N PHE A 80 -11.35 -3.92 -23.91
CA PHE A 80 -10.73 -3.79 -22.58
C PHE A 80 -10.68 -2.33 -22.13
N LEU A 81 -10.14 -1.43 -22.95
CA LEU A 81 -10.04 0.00 -22.64
C LEU A 81 -11.40 0.62 -22.38
N ARG A 82 -12.41 0.31 -23.19
CA ARG A 82 -13.78 0.78 -22.96
C ARG A 82 -14.29 0.36 -21.58
N ARG A 83 -14.17 -0.93 -21.24
CA ARG A 83 -14.59 -1.46 -19.93
C ARG A 83 -13.77 -0.90 -18.77
N LEU A 84 -12.48 -0.65 -19.01
CA LEU A 84 -11.57 -0.07 -18.04
C LEU A 84 -12.01 1.35 -17.68
N CYS A 85 -12.25 2.19 -18.69
CA CYS A 85 -12.67 3.58 -18.53
C CYS A 85 -14.10 3.72 -17.98
N THR A 86 -15.05 2.88 -18.40
CA THR A 86 -16.45 2.96 -17.94
C THR A 86 -16.71 2.19 -16.64
N GLY A 87 -15.75 1.43 -16.15
CA GLY A 87 -15.87 0.61 -14.93
C GLY A 87 -15.38 1.31 -13.68
N MET A 88 -15.44 0.60 -12.54
CA MET A 88 -14.91 1.09 -11.25
C MET A 88 -13.42 1.43 -11.29
N TRP A 89 -12.67 0.83 -12.23
CA TRP A 89 -11.27 1.21 -12.44
C TRP A 89 -11.17 2.67 -12.87
N GLY A 90 -11.94 3.10 -13.87
CA GLY A 90 -11.95 4.47 -14.37
C GLY A 90 -12.33 5.46 -13.29
N VAL A 91 -13.31 5.11 -12.45
CA VAL A 91 -13.68 5.93 -11.28
C VAL A 91 -12.50 6.09 -10.32
N GLY A 92 -11.85 4.98 -9.93
CA GLY A 92 -10.66 5.02 -9.06
C GLY A 92 -9.52 5.84 -9.66
N ALA A 93 -9.24 5.66 -10.96
CA ALA A 93 -8.19 6.39 -11.66
C ALA A 93 -8.48 7.91 -11.72
N VAL A 94 -9.74 8.29 -11.98
CA VAL A 94 -10.16 9.70 -11.95
C VAL A 94 -10.05 10.29 -10.56
N LEU A 95 -10.38 9.54 -9.51
CA LEU A 95 -10.23 10.02 -8.13
C LEU A 95 -8.77 10.23 -7.75
N VAL A 96 -7.85 9.34 -8.15
CA VAL A 96 -6.41 9.52 -7.92
C VAL A 96 -5.87 10.72 -8.71
N VAL A 97 -6.01 10.70 -10.03
CA VAL A 97 -5.45 11.72 -10.94
C VAL A 97 -6.11 13.08 -10.70
N GLY A 98 -7.43 13.11 -10.63
CA GLY A 98 -8.21 14.32 -10.39
C GLY A 98 -8.02 14.86 -8.98
N GLY A 99 -7.98 13.98 -7.97
CA GLY A 99 -7.69 14.38 -6.58
C GLY A 99 -6.31 15.02 -6.46
N HIS A 100 -5.29 14.45 -7.10
CA HIS A 100 -3.95 15.03 -7.13
C HIS A 100 -3.95 16.41 -7.82
N LEU A 101 -4.61 16.56 -8.97
CA LEU A 101 -4.72 17.85 -9.66
C LEU A 101 -5.43 18.91 -8.80
N VAL A 102 -6.45 18.52 -8.03
CA VAL A 102 -7.10 19.42 -7.06
C VAL A 102 -6.11 19.85 -5.97
N MET A 103 -5.28 18.94 -5.47
CA MET A 103 -4.27 19.27 -4.45
C MET A 103 -3.21 20.24 -4.98
N ILE A 104 -2.77 20.10 -6.23
CA ILE A 104 -1.88 21.05 -6.92
C ILE A 104 -2.58 22.40 -7.13
N ALA A 105 -3.79 22.39 -7.69
CA ALA A 105 -4.52 23.61 -8.01
C ALA A 105 -4.85 24.46 -6.79
N THR A 106 -5.11 23.80 -5.64
CA THR A 106 -5.47 24.45 -4.38
C THR A 106 -4.26 24.75 -3.49
N GLU A 107 -3.04 24.38 -3.88
CA GLU A 107 -1.82 24.51 -3.06
C GLU A 107 -1.64 25.93 -2.50
N LYS A 108 -1.75 26.96 -3.35
CA LYS A 108 -1.61 28.37 -2.93
C LYS A 108 -2.67 28.82 -1.93
N GLN A 109 -3.89 28.31 -2.06
CA GLN A 109 -4.99 28.61 -1.14
C GLN A 109 -4.78 27.89 0.19
N ARG A 110 -4.33 26.63 0.15
CA ARG A 110 -4.03 25.82 1.32
C ARG A 110 -2.81 26.35 2.10
N ALA A 111 -1.84 26.95 1.44
CA ALA A 111 -0.69 27.57 2.09
C ALA A 111 -1.07 28.73 3.05
N GLY A 112 -2.26 29.32 2.89
CA GLY A 112 -2.80 30.34 3.80
C GLY A 112 -3.65 29.78 4.94
N LEU A 113 -3.85 28.46 5.00
CA LEU A 113 -4.59 27.81 6.10
C LEU A 113 -3.68 27.65 7.32
N GLY A 114 -4.26 27.78 8.52
CA GLY A 114 -3.56 27.43 9.76
C GLY A 114 -3.32 25.92 9.87
N ASP A 115 -2.34 25.52 10.67
CA ASP A 115 -1.85 24.13 10.79
C ASP A 115 -2.98 23.11 10.99
N THR A 116 -3.96 23.41 11.86
CA THR A 116 -5.09 22.53 12.12
C THR A 116 -5.96 22.29 10.88
N ALA A 117 -6.23 23.34 10.09
CA ALA A 117 -7.04 23.21 8.88
C ALA A 117 -6.28 22.42 7.80
N THR A 118 -4.96 22.61 7.69
CA THR A 118 -4.10 21.86 6.78
C THR A 118 -4.11 20.36 7.10
N VAL A 119 -4.04 19.99 8.38
CA VAL A 119 -4.13 18.59 8.83
C VAL A 119 -5.46 17.96 8.40
N TRP A 120 -6.59 18.62 8.67
CA TRP A 120 -7.91 18.08 8.30
C TRP A 120 -8.09 17.93 6.80
N VAL A 121 -7.60 18.88 6.00
CA VAL A 121 -7.64 18.80 4.53
C VAL A 121 -6.81 17.62 4.03
N ASN A 122 -5.61 17.42 4.58
CA ASN A 122 -4.76 16.30 4.19
C ASN A 122 -5.38 14.95 4.61
N LEU A 123 -5.96 14.85 5.81
CA LEU A 123 -6.69 13.65 6.24
C LEU A 123 -7.90 13.34 5.33
N ALA A 124 -8.65 14.36 4.92
CA ALA A 124 -9.75 14.18 3.98
C ALA A 124 -9.26 13.72 2.60
N ALA A 125 -8.16 14.30 2.10
CA ALA A 125 -7.52 13.87 0.86
C ALA A 125 -7.04 12.41 0.95
N SER A 126 -6.41 12.02 2.06
CA SER A 126 -6.00 10.63 2.34
C SER A 126 -7.19 9.67 2.35
N ALA A 127 -8.33 10.06 2.94
CA ALA A 127 -9.53 9.23 2.93
C ALA A 127 -10.09 9.02 1.51
N VAL A 128 -10.13 10.08 0.69
CA VAL A 128 -10.53 9.99 -0.72
C VAL A 128 -9.55 9.11 -1.50
N PHE A 129 -8.26 9.25 -1.27
CA PHE A 129 -7.22 8.43 -1.88
C PHE A 129 -7.37 6.95 -1.53
N VAL A 130 -7.57 6.62 -0.25
CA VAL A 130 -7.78 5.23 0.20
C VAL A 130 -9.06 4.63 -0.42
N ALA A 131 -10.12 5.43 -0.57
CA ALA A 131 -11.31 5.01 -1.29
C ALA A 131 -11.00 4.71 -2.77
N ALA A 132 -10.25 5.60 -3.44
CA ALA A 132 -9.82 5.40 -4.82
C ALA A 132 -8.96 4.15 -4.99
N LEU A 133 -8.00 3.93 -4.08
CA LEU A 133 -7.15 2.74 -4.02
C LEU A 133 -8.00 1.47 -3.86
N THR A 134 -9.02 1.50 -3.00
CA THR A 134 -9.96 0.39 -2.82
C THR A 134 -10.65 0.03 -4.13
N LEU A 135 -11.13 1.03 -4.87
CA LEU A 135 -11.75 0.81 -6.18
C LEU A 135 -10.77 0.18 -7.17
N LEU A 136 -9.53 0.67 -7.20
CA LEU A 136 -8.49 0.15 -8.08
C LEU A 136 -8.11 -1.29 -7.72
N LEU A 137 -7.91 -1.62 -6.44
CA LEU A 137 -7.63 -2.98 -5.94
C LEU A 137 -8.75 -3.96 -6.30
N LEU A 138 -9.99 -3.61 -5.97
CA LEU A 138 -11.15 -4.45 -6.26
C LEU A 138 -11.33 -4.65 -7.77
N SER A 139 -11.03 -3.63 -8.56
CA SER A 139 -11.18 -3.68 -10.01
C SER A 139 -10.03 -4.41 -10.71
N ALA A 140 -8.82 -4.36 -10.17
CA ALA A 140 -7.63 -5.00 -10.76
C ALA A 140 -7.51 -6.47 -10.37
N LEU A 141 -7.85 -6.82 -9.12
CA LEU A 141 -7.60 -8.13 -8.54
C LEU A 141 -8.88 -8.92 -8.22
N GLY A 142 -10.05 -8.27 -8.23
CA GLY A 142 -11.32 -8.92 -8.00
C GLY A 142 -11.76 -9.76 -9.20
N GLY A 143 -12.03 -11.04 -8.96
CA GLY A 143 -12.53 -11.98 -9.97
C GLY A 143 -13.75 -12.76 -9.47
N GLY A 144 -14.70 -13.02 -10.38
CA GLY A 144 -15.87 -13.88 -10.10
C GLY A 144 -16.86 -13.31 -9.08
N THR A 145 -17.66 -14.21 -8.50
CA THR A 145 -18.68 -13.92 -7.48
C THR A 145 -18.17 -14.10 -6.04
N ALA A 146 -16.87 -14.39 -5.87
CA ALA A 146 -16.28 -14.63 -4.56
C ALA A 146 -16.29 -13.37 -3.69
N SER A 147 -16.35 -13.57 -2.36
CA SER A 147 -16.30 -12.47 -1.40
C SER A 147 -14.97 -11.70 -1.50
N ARG A 148 -15.10 -10.38 -1.68
CA ARG A 148 -14.01 -9.41 -1.85
C ARG A 148 -13.42 -8.92 -0.52
N SER A 149 -13.69 -9.63 0.57
CA SER A 149 -13.26 -9.25 1.92
C SER A 149 -11.74 -9.20 2.12
N TRP A 150 -10.98 -9.88 1.25
CA TRP A 150 -9.51 -9.88 1.27
C TRP A 150 -8.89 -8.48 1.12
N VAL A 151 -9.66 -7.51 0.61
CA VAL A 151 -9.20 -6.13 0.43
C VAL A 151 -9.10 -5.37 1.76
N VAL A 152 -9.86 -5.80 2.79
CA VAL A 152 -10.02 -5.06 4.05
C VAL A 152 -8.68 -4.81 4.75
N PRO A 153 -7.78 -5.79 4.92
CA PRO A 153 -6.49 -5.53 5.56
C PRO A 153 -5.63 -4.52 4.81
N PHE A 154 -5.69 -4.51 3.46
CA PHE A 154 -4.94 -3.56 2.64
C PHE A 154 -5.44 -2.14 2.79
N VAL A 155 -6.77 -1.97 2.72
CA VAL A 155 -7.42 -0.66 2.88
C VAL A 155 -7.15 -0.11 4.27
N PHE A 156 -7.27 -0.94 5.30
CA PHE A 156 -6.98 -0.55 6.67
C PHE A 156 -5.51 -0.17 6.87
N GLY A 157 -4.59 -0.98 6.37
CA GLY A 157 -3.15 -0.68 6.41
C GLY A 157 -2.79 0.63 5.70
N SER A 158 -3.30 0.82 4.48
CA SER A 158 -3.13 2.06 3.73
C SER A 158 -3.74 3.26 4.44
N LEU A 159 -4.89 3.12 5.11
CA LEU A 159 -5.47 4.20 5.90
C LEU A 159 -4.57 4.58 7.09
N VAL A 160 -4.11 3.59 7.85
CA VAL A 160 -3.24 3.83 9.02
C VAL A 160 -1.99 4.57 8.60
N VAL A 161 -1.28 4.09 7.57
CA VAL A 161 -0.04 4.74 7.14
C VAL A 161 -0.30 6.13 6.58
N GLN A 162 -1.39 6.36 5.85
CA GLN A 162 -1.74 7.70 5.36
C GLN A 162 -2.06 8.68 6.49
N VAL A 163 -2.67 8.21 7.59
CA VAL A 163 -2.84 9.04 8.79
C VAL A 163 -1.48 9.31 9.43
N THR A 164 -0.63 8.29 9.54
CA THR A 164 0.72 8.40 10.11
C THR A 164 1.59 9.41 9.34
N THR A 165 1.60 9.38 8.01
CA THR A 165 2.37 10.31 7.18
C THR A 165 1.86 11.75 7.32
N VAL A 166 0.53 11.96 7.34
CA VAL A 166 -0.06 13.28 7.56
C VAL A 166 0.30 13.85 8.94
N LEU A 167 0.42 12.99 9.95
CA LEU A 167 0.78 13.39 11.31
C LEU A 167 2.29 13.52 11.53
N TRP A 168 3.13 13.12 10.56
CA TRP A 168 4.59 13.12 10.71
C TRP A 168 5.13 14.51 11.10
N TYR A 169 5.05 15.49 10.21
CA TYR A 169 5.55 16.84 10.50
C TYR A 169 4.82 17.60 11.62
N PRO A 170 3.48 17.55 11.75
CA PRO A 170 2.81 18.36 12.77
C PRO A 170 2.88 17.77 14.18
N VAL A 171 3.10 16.46 14.33
CA VAL A 171 2.98 15.77 15.63
C VAL A 171 4.22 14.96 16.01
N LEU A 172 4.95 14.39 15.03
CA LEU A 172 6.04 13.44 15.29
C LEU A 172 7.42 14.07 15.12
N ASP A 173 7.71 14.72 13.99
CA ASP A 173 8.99 15.39 13.68
C ASP A 173 8.98 16.83 14.19
N VAL A 174 9.25 16.98 15.50
CA VAL A 174 9.25 18.28 16.19
C VAL A 174 10.63 18.95 16.06
N ASP A 175 11.71 18.17 16.03
CA ASP A 175 13.10 18.65 15.94
C ASP A 175 13.68 18.48 14.53
N ARG A 176 13.25 19.36 13.61
CA ARG A 176 13.59 19.30 12.18
C ARG A 176 15.06 19.03 11.90
N GLY A 177 15.32 17.96 11.14
CA GLY A 177 16.63 17.67 10.53
C GLY A 177 17.53 16.72 11.34
N CYS A 178 17.06 16.24 12.50
CA CYS A 178 17.67 15.14 13.23
C CYS A 178 16.65 14.04 13.49
N ALA A 179 17.05 12.79 13.28
CA ALA A 179 16.32 11.60 13.72
C ALA A 179 16.33 11.48 15.26
N ASN A 180 15.56 10.52 15.78
CA ASN A 180 15.25 10.24 17.19
C ASN A 180 13.94 10.87 17.70
N ASP A 181 13.01 11.16 16.78
CA ASP A 181 11.63 11.50 17.12
C ASP A 181 10.82 10.25 17.49
N ILE A 182 11.16 9.10 16.91
CA ILE A 182 10.54 7.81 17.21
C ILE A 182 11.40 7.06 18.23
N SER A 183 10.78 6.65 19.34
CA SER A 183 11.49 5.92 20.39
C SER A 183 12.13 4.63 19.87
N SER A 184 13.36 4.34 20.29
CA SER A 184 14.01 3.04 20.01
C SER A 184 13.22 1.87 20.61
N ALA A 185 12.45 2.12 21.68
CA ALA A 185 11.53 1.16 22.27
C ALA A 185 10.45 0.73 21.27
N TYR A 186 9.89 1.64 20.48
CA TYR A 186 8.93 1.29 19.42
C TYR A 186 9.54 0.29 18.43
N PHE A 187 10.75 0.54 17.91
CA PHE A 187 11.39 -0.38 16.97
C PHE A 187 11.75 -1.71 17.61
N SER A 188 12.12 -1.71 18.89
CA SER A 188 12.34 -2.93 19.67
C SER A 188 11.06 -3.75 19.81
N ASP A 189 9.93 -3.10 20.14
CA ASP A 189 8.64 -3.76 20.24
C ASP A 189 8.19 -4.31 18.88
N MET A 190 8.33 -3.54 17.80
CA MET A 190 7.99 -4.00 16.44
C MET A 190 8.83 -5.21 16.02
N ALA A 191 10.13 -5.21 16.30
CA ALA A 191 11.03 -6.32 16.01
C ALA A 191 10.65 -7.62 16.76
N ASN A 192 9.95 -7.51 17.90
CA ASN A 192 9.46 -8.67 18.65
C ASN A 192 8.02 -9.07 18.25
N ILE A 193 7.13 -8.11 17.94
CA ILE A 193 5.72 -8.38 17.65
C ILE A 193 5.50 -8.85 16.20
N LEU A 194 6.21 -8.26 15.22
CA LEU A 194 6.04 -8.62 13.81
C LEU A 194 6.29 -10.12 13.53
N PRO A 195 7.35 -10.76 14.07
CA PRO A 195 7.56 -12.20 13.92
C PRO A 195 6.43 -13.05 14.51
N ILE A 196 5.86 -12.62 15.64
CA ILE A 196 4.74 -13.35 16.30
C ILE A 196 3.50 -13.31 15.41
N ILE A 197 3.18 -12.15 14.83
CA ILE A 197 2.06 -12.02 13.89
C ILE A 197 2.33 -12.83 12.63
N LEU A 198 3.56 -12.79 12.08
CA LEU A 198 3.96 -13.61 10.94
C LEU A 198 3.76 -15.11 11.20
N LEU A 199 4.17 -15.60 12.38
CA LEU A 199 3.98 -16.99 12.78
C LEU A 199 2.50 -17.34 12.90
N THR A 200 1.70 -16.47 13.53
CA THR A 200 0.26 -16.66 13.69
C THR A 200 -0.44 -16.71 12.34
N LEU A 201 -0.12 -15.77 11.44
CA LEU A 201 -0.62 -15.76 10.08
C LEU A 201 -0.17 -16.99 9.29
N ALA A 202 1.08 -17.45 9.45
CA ALA A 202 1.55 -18.65 8.77
C ALA A 202 0.77 -19.91 9.19
N LEU A 203 0.42 -20.03 10.47
CA LEU A 203 -0.41 -21.13 10.98
C LEU A 203 -1.84 -21.06 10.41
N GLU A 204 -2.48 -19.89 10.48
CA GLU A 204 -3.84 -19.69 9.99
C GLU A 204 -3.95 -19.79 8.46
N MET A 205 -3.00 -19.21 7.73
CA MET A 205 -3.00 -19.29 6.27
C MET A 205 -2.72 -20.71 5.78
N ASN A 206 -1.96 -21.53 6.50
CA ASN A 206 -1.81 -22.94 6.17
C ASN A 206 -3.12 -23.73 6.38
N TYR A 207 -3.92 -23.36 7.37
CA TYR A 207 -5.28 -23.89 7.56
C TYR A 207 -6.22 -23.45 6.40
N VAL A 208 -6.21 -22.17 6.03
CA VAL A 208 -7.03 -21.62 4.92
C VAL A 208 -6.60 -22.16 3.56
N ARG A 209 -5.29 -22.31 3.30
CA ARG A 209 -4.77 -22.76 2.00
C ARG A 209 -5.08 -24.25 1.74
N ARG A 210 -5.25 -25.06 2.79
CA ARG A 210 -5.74 -26.44 2.69
C ARG A 210 -7.23 -26.51 2.35
N SER A 211 -8.01 -25.47 2.64
CA SER A 211 -9.47 -25.45 2.43
C SER A 211 -9.90 -24.64 1.19
N ALA A 212 -9.07 -23.75 0.64
CA ALA A 212 -9.47 -22.73 -0.35
C ALA A 212 -9.00 -22.97 -1.80
N GLY A 213 -9.05 -24.20 -2.30
CA GLY A 213 -8.67 -24.51 -3.69
C GLY A 213 -9.72 -24.07 -4.72
N ASN A 214 -9.80 -22.76 -5.05
CA ASN A 214 -10.35 -22.13 -6.28
C ASN A 214 -10.65 -20.61 -6.13
N ALA A 215 -9.80 -19.85 -5.43
CA ALA A 215 -10.07 -18.43 -5.12
C ALA A 215 -9.62 -17.45 -6.25
N ASP A 216 -10.23 -16.25 -6.29
CA ASP A 216 -9.88 -15.14 -7.20
C ASP A 216 -8.45 -14.61 -6.99
N PRO A 217 -7.85 -13.88 -7.97
CA PRO A 217 -6.44 -13.47 -7.91
C PRO A 217 -6.07 -12.74 -6.63
N GLY A 218 -6.92 -11.84 -6.14
CA GLY A 218 -6.70 -11.09 -4.90
C GLY A 218 -6.51 -12.01 -3.68
N ARG A 219 -7.36 -13.02 -3.50
CA ARG A 219 -7.24 -14.00 -2.41
C ARG A 219 -5.97 -14.84 -2.48
N ARG A 220 -5.44 -15.09 -3.68
CA ARG A 220 -4.19 -15.86 -3.85
C ARG A 220 -2.95 -15.02 -3.50
N VAL A 221 -2.93 -13.76 -3.95
CA VAL A 221 -1.75 -12.90 -3.77
C VAL A 221 -1.72 -12.19 -2.44
N ALA A 222 -2.87 -11.99 -1.79
CA ALA A 222 -2.92 -11.24 -0.54
C ALA A 222 -2.05 -11.86 0.58
N PRO A 223 -2.16 -13.17 0.87
CA PRO A 223 -1.23 -13.91 1.73
C PRO A 223 0.25 -13.63 1.46
N VAL A 224 0.64 -13.71 0.19
CA VAL A 224 2.04 -13.58 -0.24
C VAL A 224 2.53 -12.15 -0.04
N PHE A 225 1.72 -11.17 -0.42
CA PHE A 225 2.00 -9.75 -0.19
C PHE A 225 2.19 -9.45 1.30
N ILE A 226 1.28 -9.93 2.16
CA ILE A 226 1.31 -9.68 3.61
C ILE A 226 2.61 -10.21 4.23
N VAL A 227 2.99 -11.44 3.88
CA VAL A 227 4.26 -12.01 4.37
C VAL A 227 5.46 -11.18 3.92
N ILE A 228 5.51 -10.77 2.65
CA ILE A 228 6.63 -9.97 2.14
C ILE A 228 6.71 -8.62 2.86
N ILE A 229 5.61 -7.88 2.97
CA ILE A 229 5.63 -6.55 3.61
C ILE A 229 5.99 -6.63 5.09
N MET A 230 5.52 -7.68 5.79
CA MET A 230 5.88 -7.91 7.18
C MET A 230 7.36 -8.27 7.35
N CYS A 231 7.94 -9.10 6.48
CA CYS A 231 9.37 -9.37 6.48
C CYS A 231 10.22 -8.12 6.19
N ILE A 232 9.78 -7.25 5.27
CA ILE A 232 10.44 -5.96 5.01
C ILE A 232 10.36 -5.07 6.25
N ALA A 233 9.19 -4.96 6.86
CA ALA A 233 9.00 -4.19 8.09
C ALA A 233 9.87 -4.70 9.25
N GLU A 234 9.98 -6.01 9.42
CA GLU A 234 10.84 -6.62 10.43
C GLU A 234 12.32 -6.29 10.19
N ALA A 235 12.79 -6.39 8.95
CA ALA A 235 14.15 -6.00 8.59
C ALA A 235 14.42 -4.52 8.84
N LEU A 236 13.46 -3.64 8.56
CA LEU A 236 13.56 -2.21 8.83
C LEU A 236 13.58 -1.94 10.35
N ALA A 237 12.71 -2.57 11.13
CA ALA A 237 12.72 -2.47 12.59
C ALA A 237 14.07 -2.90 13.18
N PHE A 238 14.63 -4.03 12.72
CA PHE A 238 15.97 -4.46 13.14
C PHE A 238 17.06 -3.48 12.73
N SER A 239 16.98 -2.91 11.53
CA SER A 239 18.00 -1.97 11.06
C SER A 239 18.12 -0.71 11.94
N MET A 240 17.03 -0.30 12.60
CA MET A 240 17.04 0.79 13.59
C MET A 240 17.72 0.40 14.92
N LEU A 241 17.82 -0.89 15.23
CA LEU A 241 18.41 -1.39 16.49
C LEU A 241 19.91 -1.73 16.35
N VAL A 242 20.37 -2.04 15.14
CA VAL A 242 21.75 -2.52 14.91
C VAL A 242 22.81 -1.44 15.16
N LYS A 243 22.48 -0.15 15.02
CA LYS A 243 23.47 0.94 15.14
C LYS A 243 22.93 2.15 15.91
N ALA A 244 22.72 1.96 17.21
CA ALA A 244 22.24 3.01 18.13
C ALA A 244 23.16 4.25 18.24
N ASP A 245 24.45 4.10 17.87
CA ASP A 245 25.47 5.17 17.94
C ASP A 245 25.65 5.94 16.61
N ALA A 246 24.78 5.73 15.62
CA ALA A 246 24.84 6.47 14.36
C ALA A 246 24.58 7.97 14.57
N PRO A 247 25.16 8.85 13.73
CA PRO A 247 24.79 10.26 13.72
C PRO A 247 23.29 10.38 13.53
N ARG A 248 22.61 10.99 14.50
CA ARG A 248 21.17 11.19 14.48
C ARG A 248 20.77 12.26 13.47
N CYS A 249 21.68 13.16 13.14
CA CYS A 249 21.40 14.26 12.23
C CYS A 249 21.84 13.95 10.80
N GLY A 250 21.06 14.44 9.84
CA GLY A 250 21.34 14.31 8.42
C GLY A 250 20.31 13.46 7.67
N LEU A 251 20.28 13.69 6.35
CA LEU A 251 19.23 13.17 5.46
C LEU A 251 19.04 11.65 5.58
N ALA A 252 20.13 10.88 5.59
CA ALA A 252 20.07 9.43 5.66
C ALA A 252 19.46 8.93 6.97
N ALA A 253 19.72 9.59 8.10
CA ALA A 253 19.19 9.19 9.40
C ALA A 253 17.69 9.49 9.50
N VAL A 254 17.27 10.70 9.09
CA VAL A 254 15.86 11.12 9.10
C VAL A 254 15.02 10.23 8.19
N TRP A 255 15.46 9.99 6.96
CA TRP A 255 14.73 9.13 6.02
C TRP A 255 14.71 7.67 6.46
N HIS A 256 15.78 7.17 7.06
CA HIS A 256 15.80 5.79 7.55
C HIS A 256 14.83 5.59 8.72
N GLU A 257 14.77 6.53 9.66
CA GLU A 257 13.77 6.52 10.74
C GLU A 257 12.35 6.62 10.20
N TYR A 258 12.09 7.60 9.32
CA TYR A 258 10.78 7.81 8.70
C TYR A 258 10.29 6.56 7.98
N ILE A 259 11.08 6.02 7.03
CA ILE A 259 10.73 4.84 6.23
C ILE A 259 10.50 3.63 7.15
N SER A 260 11.39 3.42 8.13
CA SER A 260 11.24 2.30 9.07
C SER A 260 9.95 2.42 9.87
N PHE A 261 9.61 3.63 10.32
CA PHE A 261 8.40 3.89 11.08
C PHE A 261 7.13 3.68 10.25
N VAL A 262 7.01 4.32 9.08
CA VAL A 262 5.79 4.24 8.27
C VAL A 262 5.55 2.83 7.71
N VAL A 263 6.61 2.12 7.29
CA VAL A 263 6.48 0.75 6.78
C VAL A 263 6.14 -0.24 7.91
N THR A 264 6.74 -0.08 9.09
CA THR A 264 6.38 -0.94 10.25
C THR A 264 4.95 -0.69 10.71
N ALA A 265 4.50 0.57 10.77
CA ALA A 265 3.12 0.92 11.11
C ALA A 265 2.12 0.33 10.09
N GLN A 266 2.42 0.45 8.79
CA GLN A 266 1.58 -0.13 7.74
C GLN A 266 1.52 -1.65 7.86
N ALA A 267 2.66 -2.33 7.94
CA ALA A 267 2.73 -3.79 7.99
C ALA A 267 2.03 -4.34 9.25
N MET A 268 2.20 -3.68 10.40
CA MET A 268 1.52 -4.02 11.65
C MET A 268 0.00 -3.92 11.49
N ALA A 269 -0.50 -2.81 10.96
CA ALA A 269 -1.92 -2.60 10.71
C ALA A 269 -2.50 -3.65 9.74
N ILE A 270 -1.78 -3.96 8.66
CA ILE A 270 -2.18 -5.01 7.70
C ILE A 270 -2.22 -6.38 8.40
N GLY A 271 -1.18 -6.74 9.15
CA GLY A 271 -1.08 -8.02 9.85
C GLY A 271 -2.22 -8.22 10.85
N LEU A 272 -2.46 -7.23 11.72
CA LEU A 272 -3.55 -7.28 12.70
C LEU A 272 -4.93 -7.30 12.04
N ALA A 273 -5.17 -6.47 11.03
CA ALA A 273 -6.42 -6.49 10.29
C ALA A 273 -6.65 -7.82 9.57
N THR A 274 -5.58 -8.48 9.11
CA THR A 274 -5.66 -9.81 8.51
C THR A 274 -6.05 -10.85 9.56
N LEU A 275 -5.48 -10.81 10.76
CA LEU A 275 -5.88 -11.71 11.85
C LEU A 275 -7.36 -11.55 12.20
N VAL A 276 -7.81 -10.31 12.41
CA VAL A 276 -9.24 -10.02 12.69
C VAL A 276 -10.12 -10.50 11.54
N TRP A 277 -9.70 -10.25 10.29
CA TRP A 277 -10.42 -10.69 9.11
C TRP A 277 -10.54 -12.21 9.04
N LEU A 278 -9.46 -12.95 9.33
CA LEU A 278 -9.47 -14.41 9.35
C LEU A 278 -10.41 -14.96 10.43
N LEU A 279 -10.39 -14.37 11.64
CA LEU A 279 -11.30 -14.75 12.72
C LEU A 279 -12.77 -14.56 12.32
N LEU A 280 -13.12 -13.42 11.74
CA LEU A 280 -14.50 -13.11 11.37
C LEU A 280 -15.03 -13.93 10.18
N VAL A 281 -14.16 -14.28 9.22
CA VAL A 281 -14.58 -15.04 8.03
C VAL A 281 -14.68 -16.54 8.32
N VAL A 282 -13.87 -17.08 9.22
CA VAL A 282 -13.94 -18.51 9.61
C VAL A 282 -15.19 -18.80 10.45
N ASP A 283 -15.69 -17.83 11.22
CA ASP A 283 -16.86 -17.99 12.10
C ASP A 283 -18.22 -17.85 11.39
N SER A 284 -18.27 -17.63 10.08
CA SER A 284 -19.54 -17.72 9.33
C SER A 284 -19.81 -19.20 9.04
N PRO A 285 -20.75 -19.87 9.74
CA PRO A 285 -21.16 -21.20 9.34
C PRO A 285 -21.68 -21.05 7.91
N ALA A 286 -21.21 -21.88 7.00
CA ALA A 286 -21.91 -22.08 5.75
C ALA A 286 -23.36 -22.40 6.12
N GLY A 287 -24.26 -21.44 5.90
CA GLY A 287 -25.68 -21.68 6.02
C GLY A 287 -26.03 -22.82 5.07
N ASP A 288 -26.75 -23.79 5.61
CA ASP A 288 -27.34 -24.93 4.91
C ASP A 288 -28.03 -24.53 3.59
#